data_AF-A0A7K0I8X3-F1
#
_entry.id   AF-A0A7K0I8X3-F1
#
_cell.length_a   1.000
_cell.length_b   1.000
_cell.length_c   1.000
_cell.angle_alpha   90.00
_cell.angle_beta   90.00
_cell.angle_gamma   90.00
#
_symmetry.space_group_name_H-M   'P 1'
#
loop_
_entity.id
_entity.type
_entity.pdbx_description
1 polymer ?
#
loop_
_entity_poly.entity_id
_entity_poly.type
_entity_poly.pdbx_seq_one_letter_code
_entity_poly.pdbx_strand_id
1 'polypeptide(L)'
;MSRGTSVHSHLEDETGASIVIALVFFLICAVIGSVVLTAASVQAKAVQTHREMQQAEFTVGSAAGFIGSQLKYPLTAVYDDSDNLLRLAPVSGETNDAPFFYVFWQAYGEKIAETYRNHAYFEVESLKVQQSEVGTVFGRIVVTGNLDFEIDLSLEEDMSASSPYNMHVYIQSIPTFDIKGELKAVEYESPVITKAEGAKR
;
A
#
# COMPACT_ATOMS: atom_id res chain seq x y z
N MET A 1 46.23 -61.90 52.47
CA MET A 1 44.86 -61.77 51.91
C MET A 1 44.01 -61.17 53.02
N SER A 2 43.21 -60.12 52.88
CA SER A 2 42.82 -59.27 51.75
C SER A 2 42.33 -57.99 52.42
N ARG A 3 42.85 -56.83 52.05
CA ARG A 3 42.46 -55.52 52.59
C ARG A 3 41.95 -54.71 51.41
N GLY A 4 40.64 -54.46 51.32
CA GLY A 4 40.07 -53.55 50.34
C GLY A 4 38.71 -53.97 49.78
N THR A 5 37.61 -53.66 50.48
CA THR A 5 36.24 -53.66 49.91
C THR A 5 35.27 -52.69 50.63
N SER A 6 35.75 -51.60 51.24
CA SER A 6 34.85 -50.68 52.00
C SER A 6 34.76 -49.25 51.45
N VAL A 7 35.49 -48.91 50.39
CA VAL A 7 35.50 -47.53 49.86
C VAL A 7 34.57 -47.38 48.64
N HIS A 8 34.26 -48.49 47.95
CA HIS A 8 33.51 -48.44 46.69
C HIS A 8 32.02 -48.14 46.87
N SER A 9 31.38 -48.72 47.90
CA SER A 9 29.92 -48.60 48.10
C SER A 9 29.48 -47.27 48.71
N HIS A 10 30.38 -46.48 49.30
CA HIS A 10 30.04 -45.18 49.89
C HIS A 10 30.14 -44.04 48.86
N LEU A 11 30.93 -44.23 47.80
CA LEU A 11 31.00 -43.30 46.67
C LEU A 11 29.81 -43.46 45.71
N GLU A 12 29.14 -44.62 45.67
CA GLU A 12 27.96 -44.83 44.83
C GLU A 12 26.70 -44.14 45.40
N ASP A 13 26.59 -44.00 46.73
CA ASP A 13 25.37 -43.52 47.39
C ASP A 13 25.26 -41.97 47.42
N GLU A 14 26.36 -41.25 47.65
CA GLU A 14 26.36 -39.79 47.80
C GLU A 14 26.78 -39.06 46.51
N THR A 15 27.71 -39.64 45.73
CA THR A 15 28.14 -39.07 44.44
C THR A 15 27.11 -39.31 43.34
N GLY A 16 26.40 -40.46 43.38
CA GLY A 16 25.28 -40.77 42.50
C GLY A 16 24.07 -39.86 42.75
N ALA A 17 23.79 -39.54 44.01
CA ALA A 17 22.72 -38.59 44.35
C ALA A 17 23.04 -37.16 43.87
N SER A 18 24.28 -36.70 44.01
CA SER A 18 24.73 -35.36 43.59
C SER A 18 24.69 -35.14 42.07
N ILE A 19 25.07 -36.15 41.28
CA ILE A 19 25.00 -36.04 39.82
C ILE A 19 23.56 -36.07 39.29
N VAL A 20 22.68 -36.83 39.96
CA VAL A 20 21.25 -36.91 39.61
C VAL A 20 20.56 -35.58 39.88
N ILE A 21 20.80 -34.93 41.02
CA ILE A 21 20.19 -33.61 41.30
C ILE A 21 20.64 -32.54 40.32
N ALA A 22 21.89 -32.57 39.86
CA ALA A 22 22.41 -31.63 38.85
C ALA A 22 21.74 -31.86 37.48
N LEU A 23 21.56 -33.12 37.08
CA LEU A 23 20.85 -33.47 35.85
C LEU A 23 19.39 -33.05 35.88
N VAL A 24 18.70 -33.24 37.01
CA VAL A 24 17.31 -32.78 37.18
C VAL A 24 17.23 -31.26 37.12
N PHE A 25 18.19 -30.54 37.73
CA PHE A 25 18.24 -29.09 37.65
C PHE A 25 18.45 -28.61 36.20
N PHE A 26 19.40 -29.21 35.46
CA PHE A 26 19.60 -28.91 34.04
C PHE A 26 18.36 -29.22 33.20
N LEU A 27 17.65 -30.32 33.47
CA LEU A 27 16.41 -30.68 32.79
C LEU A 27 15.33 -29.62 33.05
N ILE A 28 15.14 -29.20 34.29
CA ILE A 28 14.18 -28.14 34.67
C ILE A 28 14.56 -26.83 33.97
N CYS A 29 15.84 -26.45 33.99
CA CYS A 29 16.33 -25.27 33.29
C CYS A 29 16.12 -25.37 31.76
N ALA A 30 16.30 -26.54 31.16
CA ALA A 30 16.06 -26.74 29.73
C ALA A 30 14.56 -26.65 29.38
N VAL A 31 13.69 -27.23 30.19
CA VAL A 31 12.23 -27.15 29.99
C VAL A 31 11.73 -25.72 30.18
N ILE A 32 12.11 -25.04 31.25
CA ILE A 32 11.71 -23.65 31.49
C ILE A 32 12.33 -22.73 30.42
N GLY A 33 13.61 -22.93 30.08
CA GLY A 33 14.32 -22.15 29.06
C GLY A 33 13.70 -22.28 27.68
N SER A 34 13.29 -23.49 27.28
CA SER A 34 12.61 -23.72 26.00
C SER A 34 11.24 -23.05 25.91
N VAL A 35 10.47 -23.01 27.00
CA VAL A 35 9.19 -22.28 27.05
C VAL A 35 9.40 -20.76 26.92
N VAL A 36 10.40 -20.21 27.62
CA VAL A 36 10.72 -18.77 27.55
C VAL A 36 11.21 -18.39 26.15
N LEU A 37 12.10 -19.20 25.54
CA LEU A 37 12.56 -18.99 24.17
C LEU A 37 11.40 -19.02 23.17
N THR A 38 10.52 -20.01 23.29
CA THR A 38 9.35 -20.14 22.41
C THR A 38 8.45 -18.91 22.52
N ALA A 39 8.11 -18.47 23.75
CA ALA A 39 7.30 -17.27 23.98
C ALA A 39 7.94 -15.98 23.43
N ALA A 40 9.26 -15.84 23.56
CA ALA A 40 10.01 -14.73 23.00
C ALA A 40 10.02 -14.76 21.46
N SER A 41 10.16 -15.94 20.85
CA SER A 41 10.12 -16.11 19.40
C SER A 41 8.76 -15.75 18.79
N VAL A 42 7.63 -16.11 19.43
CA VAL A 42 6.30 -15.71 18.93
C VAL A 42 6.11 -14.19 19.01
N GLN A 43 6.56 -13.55 20.09
CA GLN A 43 6.47 -12.09 20.22
C GLN A 43 7.38 -11.38 19.23
N ALA A 44 8.62 -11.84 19.04
CA ALA A 44 9.54 -11.28 18.06
C ALA A 44 8.96 -11.39 16.63
N LYS A 45 8.38 -12.54 16.27
CA LYS A 45 7.73 -12.74 14.98
C LYS A 45 6.50 -11.84 14.83
N ALA A 46 5.64 -11.76 15.86
CA ALA A 46 4.45 -10.91 15.82
C ALA A 46 4.82 -9.43 15.68
N VAL A 47 5.86 -8.96 16.39
CA VAL A 47 6.36 -7.58 16.29
C VAL A 47 6.95 -7.29 14.92
N GLN A 48 7.71 -8.24 14.36
CA GLN A 48 8.28 -8.09 13.01
C GLN A 48 7.17 -7.98 11.97
N THR A 49 6.21 -8.92 11.97
CA THR A 49 5.08 -8.88 11.04
C THR A 49 4.25 -7.61 11.23
N HIS A 50 4.04 -7.13 12.46
CA HIS A 50 3.32 -5.89 12.70
C HIS A 50 4.00 -4.66 12.09
N ARG A 51 5.34 -4.59 12.14
CA ARG A 51 6.10 -3.51 11.50
C ARG A 51 6.04 -3.59 9.99
N GLU A 52 6.19 -4.77 9.41
CA GLU A 52 6.10 -5.00 7.96
C GLU A 52 4.71 -4.62 7.42
N MET A 53 3.63 -5.03 8.12
CA MET A 53 2.25 -4.68 7.76
C MET A 53 2.02 -3.16 7.82
N GLN A 54 2.50 -2.49 8.88
CA GLN A 54 2.38 -1.04 8.99
C GLN A 54 3.14 -0.32 7.87
N GLN A 55 4.37 -0.76 7.58
CA GLN A 55 5.16 -0.17 6.49
C GLN A 55 4.44 -0.30 5.16
N ALA A 56 3.90 -1.47 4.82
CA ALA A 56 3.13 -1.69 3.60
C ALA A 56 1.92 -0.74 3.50
N GLU A 57 1.17 -0.58 4.59
CA GLU A 57 0.02 0.34 4.64
C GLU A 57 0.45 1.80 4.48
N PHE A 58 1.55 2.21 5.12
CA PHE A 58 2.09 3.56 4.95
C PHE A 58 2.61 3.80 3.53
N THR A 59 3.23 2.81 2.88
CA THR A 59 3.72 2.93 1.50
C THR A 59 2.59 3.23 0.53
N VAL A 60 1.56 2.38 0.51
CA VAL A 60 0.45 2.54 -0.43
C VAL A 60 -0.41 3.74 -0.06
N GLY A 61 -0.63 3.98 1.24
CA GLY A 61 -1.36 5.16 1.72
C GLY A 61 -0.68 6.49 1.34
N SER A 62 0.65 6.56 1.42
CA SER A 62 1.40 7.75 1.01
C SER A 62 1.36 7.94 -0.51
N ALA A 63 1.45 6.86 -1.28
CA ALA A 63 1.28 6.91 -2.74
C ALA A 63 -0.12 7.37 -3.14
N ALA A 64 -1.15 6.89 -2.44
CA ALA A 64 -2.54 7.30 -2.62
C ALA A 64 -2.73 8.80 -2.35
N GLY A 65 -2.21 9.28 -1.22
CA GLY A 65 -2.23 10.70 -0.88
C GLY A 65 -1.48 11.56 -1.90
N PHE A 66 -0.30 11.11 -2.33
CA PHE A 66 0.50 11.80 -3.33
C PHE A 66 -0.26 11.92 -4.67
N ILE A 67 -0.73 10.82 -5.25
CA ILE A 67 -1.46 10.82 -6.52
C ILE A 67 -2.75 11.63 -6.43
N GLY A 68 -3.53 11.48 -5.35
CA GLY A 68 -4.74 12.28 -5.14
C GLY A 68 -4.45 13.78 -5.08
N SER A 69 -3.37 14.18 -4.40
CA SER A 69 -2.94 15.58 -4.36
C SER A 69 -2.43 16.11 -5.70
N GLN A 70 -1.88 15.24 -6.54
CA GLN A 70 -1.39 15.59 -7.86
C GLN A 70 -2.54 15.72 -8.89
N LEU A 71 -3.70 15.08 -8.69
CA LEU A 71 -4.76 15.05 -9.72
C LEU A 71 -5.91 16.03 -9.52
N LYS A 72 -5.98 16.71 -8.36
CA LYS A 72 -7.09 17.60 -8.00
C LYS A 72 -7.08 19.00 -8.65
N TYR A 73 -6.22 19.24 -9.63
CA TYR A 73 -6.02 20.58 -10.19
C TYR A 73 -7.07 20.90 -11.28
N PRO A 74 -7.39 22.19 -11.48
CA PRO A 74 -8.45 22.57 -12.40
C PRO A 74 -8.05 22.40 -13.88
N LEU A 75 -9.05 22.14 -14.71
CA LEU A 75 -8.96 22.02 -16.16
C LEU A 75 -9.86 23.03 -16.86
N THR A 76 -9.46 23.43 -18.05
CA THR A 76 -10.28 24.19 -18.99
C THR A 76 -10.57 23.34 -20.22
N ALA A 77 -11.80 23.41 -20.70
CA ALA A 77 -12.19 22.80 -21.96
C ALA A 77 -11.71 23.64 -23.14
N VAL A 78 -11.09 22.99 -24.14
CA VAL A 78 -10.59 23.62 -25.36
C VAL A 78 -11.43 23.14 -26.53
N TYR A 79 -12.03 24.09 -27.24
CA TYR A 79 -12.89 23.84 -28.40
C TYR A 79 -12.19 24.23 -29.71
N ASP A 80 -12.62 23.62 -30.82
CA ASP A 80 -12.25 24.08 -32.16
C ASP A 80 -13.15 25.23 -32.64
N ASP A 81 -12.86 25.77 -33.83
CA ASP A 81 -13.66 26.82 -34.47
C ASP A 81 -15.09 26.36 -34.85
N SER A 82 -15.39 25.07 -34.70
CA SER A 82 -16.68 24.44 -35.01
C SER A 82 -17.45 24.02 -33.74
N ASP A 83 -17.10 24.56 -32.58
CA ASP A 83 -17.69 24.26 -31.26
C ASP A 83 -17.58 22.76 -30.84
N ASN A 84 -16.62 22.00 -31.41
CA ASN A 84 -16.32 20.64 -30.94
C ASN A 84 -15.28 20.67 -29.82
N LEU A 85 -15.55 19.95 -28.72
CA LEU A 85 -14.57 19.77 -27.65
C LEU A 85 -13.35 19.01 -28.19
N LEU A 86 -12.20 19.67 -28.29
CA LEU A 86 -10.96 19.04 -28.74
C LEU A 86 -10.27 18.30 -27.60
N ARG A 87 -10.09 18.97 -26.46
CA ARG A 87 -9.35 18.43 -25.31
C ARG A 87 -9.69 19.14 -24.02
N LEU A 88 -9.36 18.47 -22.93
CA LEU A 88 -9.25 19.08 -21.61
C LEU A 88 -7.79 19.42 -21.34
N ALA A 89 -7.52 20.66 -20.90
CA ALA A 89 -6.17 21.13 -20.67
C ALA A 89 -6.04 21.75 -19.26
N PRO A 90 -4.92 21.53 -18.56
CA PRO A 90 -4.62 22.22 -17.31
C PRO A 90 -4.69 23.73 -17.46
N VAL A 91 -5.21 24.42 -16.45
CA VAL A 91 -5.15 25.88 -16.39
C VAL A 91 -3.67 26.31 -16.34
N SER A 92 -3.30 27.29 -17.17
CA SER A 92 -1.93 27.79 -17.25
C SER A 92 -1.56 28.53 -15.96
N GLY A 93 -0.54 28.05 -15.23
CA GLY A 93 -0.01 28.75 -14.04
C GLY A 93 0.51 27.88 -12.90
N GLU A 94 0.17 26.59 -12.87
CA GLU A 94 0.39 25.70 -11.71
C GLU A 94 1.36 24.54 -12.00
N THR A 95 2.26 24.69 -12.98
CA THR A 95 3.10 23.60 -13.50
C THR A 95 4.11 23.03 -12.50
N ASN A 96 4.50 23.79 -11.49
CA ASN A 96 5.53 23.37 -10.53
C ASN A 96 4.99 22.51 -9.38
N ASP A 97 3.72 22.67 -9.03
CA ASP A 97 3.10 22.00 -7.87
C ASP A 97 2.49 20.63 -8.26
N ALA A 98 2.30 20.40 -9.57
CA ALA A 98 1.55 19.26 -10.10
C ALA A 98 2.18 18.61 -11.36
N PRO A 99 3.49 18.31 -11.42
CA PRO A 99 4.13 17.88 -12.66
C PRO A 99 3.47 16.65 -13.30
N PHE A 100 2.97 15.70 -12.48
CA PHE A 100 2.26 14.52 -12.98
C PHE A 100 0.95 14.90 -13.70
N PHE A 101 0.17 15.82 -13.13
CA PHE A 101 -1.10 16.30 -13.70
C PHE A 101 -0.93 16.84 -15.12
N TYR A 102 0.08 17.71 -15.29
CA TYR A 102 0.33 18.37 -16.56
C TYR A 102 0.73 17.37 -17.63
N VAL A 103 1.64 16.44 -17.31
CA VAL A 103 2.07 15.41 -18.25
C VAL A 103 0.92 14.47 -18.59
N PHE A 104 0.11 14.06 -17.60
CA PHE A 104 -1.05 13.19 -17.80
C PHE A 104 -2.05 13.82 -18.78
N TRP A 105 -2.47 15.07 -18.54
CA TRP A 105 -3.44 15.74 -19.40
C TRP A 105 -2.88 16.18 -20.75
N GLN A 106 -1.57 16.42 -20.86
CA GLN A 106 -0.92 16.61 -22.17
C GLN A 106 -0.92 15.32 -22.99
N ALA A 107 -0.73 14.16 -22.37
CA ALA A 107 -0.68 12.88 -23.07
C ALA A 107 -2.07 12.33 -23.43
N TYR A 108 -3.07 12.54 -22.55
CA TYR A 108 -4.37 11.87 -22.64
C TYR A 108 -5.57 12.81 -22.79
N GLY A 109 -5.40 14.14 -22.67
CA GLY A 109 -6.52 15.08 -22.63
C GLY A 109 -7.43 15.09 -23.85
N GLU A 110 -6.90 14.78 -25.05
CA GLU A 110 -7.71 14.62 -26.27
C GLU A 110 -8.55 13.32 -26.22
N LYS A 111 -7.93 12.20 -25.84
CA LYS A 111 -8.62 10.90 -25.73
C LYS A 111 -9.70 10.92 -24.63
N ILE A 112 -9.40 11.57 -23.51
CA ILE A 112 -10.36 11.71 -22.41
C ILE A 112 -11.52 12.62 -22.83
N ALA A 113 -11.27 13.69 -23.59
CA ALA A 113 -12.35 14.52 -24.12
C ALA A 113 -13.27 13.75 -25.09
N GLU A 114 -12.71 12.86 -25.91
CA GLU A 114 -13.49 11.94 -26.74
C GLU A 114 -14.31 10.96 -25.89
N THR A 115 -13.69 10.39 -24.86
CA THR A 115 -14.34 9.47 -23.91
C THR A 115 -15.51 10.14 -23.21
N TYR A 116 -15.35 11.38 -22.76
CA TYR A 116 -16.41 12.20 -22.16
C TYR A 116 -17.59 12.41 -23.11
N ARG A 117 -17.34 12.77 -24.38
CA ARG A 117 -18.41 12.92 -25.38
C ARG A 117 -19.19 11.62 -25.62
N ASN A 118 -18.50 10.48 -25.51
CA ASN A 118 -19.08 9.16 -25.73
C ASN A 118 -19.68 8.55 -24.45
N HIS A 119 -19.61 9.25 -23.30
CA HIS A 119 -19.94 8.71 -21.98
C HIS A 119 -19.29 7.33 -21.69
N ALA A 120 -18.07 7.13 -22.21
CA ALA A 120 -17.28 5.92 -22.03
C ALA A 120 -16.33 6.06 -20.83
N TYR A 121 -15.44 5.08 -20.61
CA TYR A 121 -14.34 5.20 -19.64
C TYR A 121 -13.00 5.09 -20.36
N PHE A 122 -11.98 5.73 -19.77
CA PHE A 122 -10.61 5.70 -20.26
C PHE A 122 -9.71 5.11 -19.18
N GLU A 123 -8.93 4.09 -19.52
CA GLU A 123 -8.09 3.36 -18.57
C GLU A 123 -6.60 3.48 -18.93
N VAL A 124 -5.78 3.67 -17.90
CA VAL A 124 -4.31 3.66 -17.96
C VAL A 124 -3.81 2.56 -17.01
N GLU A 125 -3.33 1.46 -17.57
CA GLU A 125 -2.98 0.24 -16.83
C GLU A 125 -1.56 0.24 -16.23
N SER A 126 -0.73 1.25 -16.49
CA SER A 126 0.71 1.18 -16.16
C SER A 126 1.26 2.33 -15.31
N LEU A 127 0.55 2.72 -14.24
CA LEU A 127 1.11 3.69 -13.28
C LEU A 127 2.11 2.99 -12.35
N LYS A 128 3.32 3.55 -12.24
CA LYS A 128 4.31 3.13 -11.25
C LYS A 128 4.71 4.32 -10.40
N VAL A 129 4.45 4.25 -9.10
CA VAL A 129 4.85 5.25 -8.11
C VAL A 129 6.05 4.69 -7.34
N GLN A 130 7.23 5.25 -7.59
CA GLN A 130 8.46 4.80 -6.94
C GLN A 130 8.84 5.79 -5.83
N GLN A 131 8.91 5.30 -4.59
CA GLN A 131 9.45 6.06 -3.46
C GLN A 131 10.81 5.45 -3.08
N SER A 132 11.86 6.28 -3.04
CA SER A 132 13.27 5.89 -3.02
C SER A 132 13.70 4.88 -1.94
N GLU A 133 12.93 4.73 -0.86
CA GLU A 133 13.26 3.84 0.26
C GLU A 133 12.17 2.80 0.61
N VAL A 134 11.00 2.84 -0.06
CA VAL A 134 9.78 2.18 0.47
C VAL A 134 9.15 1.16 -0.51
N GLY A 135 9.70 1.03 -1.72
CA GLY A 135 9.24 0.10 -2.75
C GLY A 135 8.48 0.77 -3.90
N THR A 136 8.04 -0.03 -4.85
CA THR A 136 7.25 0.41 -6.01
C THR A 136 5.78 0.11 -5.75
N VAL A 137 4.91 1.11 -5.90
CA VAL A 137 3.46 0.95 -5.91
C VAL A 137 3.00 0.94 -7.36
N PHE A 138 2.24 -0.07 -7.73
CA PHE A 138 1.60 -0.19 -9.03
C PHE A 138 0.20 0.40 -8.97
N GLY A 139 -0.25 1.00 -10.06
CA GLY A 139 -1.57 1.57 -10.11
C GLY A 139 -2.23 1.51 -11.46
N ARG A 140 -3.55 1.56 -11.41
CA ARG A 140 -4.45 1.68 -12.55
C ARG A 140 -5.26 2.96 -12.36
N ILE A 141 -5.31 3.80 -13.37
CA ILE A 141 -6.14 5.01 -13.38
C ILE A 141 -7.27 4.79 -14.37
N VAL A 142 -8.51 4.99 -13.92
CA VAL A 142 -9.70 5.04 -14.76
C VAL A 142 -10.28 6.45 -14.67
N VAL A 143 -10.56 7.04 -15.83
CA VAL A 143 -11.32 8.29 -15.96
C VAL A 143 -12.70 7.93 -16.50
N THR A 144 -13.74 8.24 -15.73
CA THR A 144 -15.12 7.90 -16.10
C THR A 144 -15.68 8.86 -17.14
N GLY A 145 -16.85 8.54 -17.70
CA GLY A 145 -17.55 9.41 -18.64
C GLY A 145 -18.04 10.72 -18.02
N ASN A 146 -17.99 10.84 -16.70
CA ASN A 146 -18.26 12.07 -15.97
C ASN A 146 -16.99 12.86 -15.64
N LEU A 147 -15.82 12.38 -16.04
CA LEU A 147 -14.49 12.92 -15.70
C LEU A 147 -14.06 12.68 -14.25
N ASP A 148 -14.71 11.76 -13.53
CA ASP A 148 -14.23 11.34 -12.21
C ASP A 148 -13.00 10.45 -12.36
N PHE A 149 -12.08 10.52 -11.39
CA PHE A 149 -10.95 9.61 -11.30
C PHE A 149 -11.25 8.47 -10.33
N GLU A 150 -11.01 7.24 -10.80
CA GLU A 150 -10.97 6.02 -10.01
C GLU A 150 -9.57 5.42 -10.13
N ILE A 151 -8.85 5.31 -9.01
CA ILE A 151 -7.45 4.92 -9.02
C ILE A 151 -7.23 3.80 -8.03
N ASP A 152 -6.81 2.65 -8.53
CA ASP A 152 -6.43 1.51 -7.70
C ASP A 152 -4.92 1.50 -7.54
N LEU A 153 -4.45 1.21 -6.33
CA LEU A 153 -3.03 1.15 -5.98
C LEU A 153 -2.73 -0.15 -5.22
N SER A 154 -1.63 -0.81 -5.59
CA SER A 154 -1.18 -2.07 -5.00
C SER A 154 0.35 -2.13 -4.88
N LEU A 155 0.84 -2.97 -3.97
CA LEU A 155 2.26 -3.36 -3.91
C LEU A 155 2.59 -4.48 -4.91
N GLU A 156 1.57 -5.12 -5.47
CA GLU A 156 1.71 -6.24 -6.41
C GLU A 156 1.40 -5.74 -7.83
N GLU A 157 2.23 -6.11 -8.82
CA GLU A 157 2.07 -5.67 -10.21
C GLU A 157 0.80 -6.23 -10.86
N ASP A 158 0.33 -7.40 -10.41
CA ASP A 158 -0.92 -8.01 -10.86
C ASP A 158 -2.17 -7.40 -10.20
N MET A 159 -1.99 -6.47 -9.26
CA MET A 159 -3.04 -5.81 -8.49
C MET A 159 -4.03 -6.81 -7.87
N SER A 160 -3.51 -7.92 -7.34
CA SER A 160 -4.32 -8.97 -6.72
C SER A 160 -5.35 -8.43 -5.72
N ALA A 161 -6.63 -8.72 -5.96
CA ALA A 161 -7.74 -8.30 -5.09
C ALA A 161 -7.65 -8.87 -3.65
N SER A 162 -6.82 -9.88 -3.44
CA SER A 162 -6.58 -10.46 -2.11
C SER A 162 -5.59 -9.66 -1.24
N SER A 163 -4.89 -8.68 -1.81
CA SER A 163 -3.89 -7.91 -1.06
C SER A 163 -4.56 -6.98 -0.04
N PRO A 164 -4.21 -7.07 1.26
CA PRO A 164 -4.85 -6.29 2.32
C PRO A 164 -4.43 -4.81 2.32
N TYR A 165 -3.46 -4.44 1.49
CA TYR A 165 -2.90 -3.09 1.40
C TYR A 165 -3.39 -2.33 0.17
N ASN A 166 -4.25 -2.93 -0.66
CA ASN A 166 -4.78 -2.25 -1.82
C ASN A 166 -5.59 -1.03 -1.38
N MET A 167 -5.32 0.09 -2.04
CA MET A 167 -6.00 1.36 -1.78
C MET A 167 -6.73 1.80 -3.04
N HIS A 168 -7.92 2.36 -2.85
CA HIS A 168 -8.71 2.97 -3.89
C HIS A 168 -8.80 4.48 -3.61
N VAL A 169 -8.47 5.28 -4.61
CA VAL A 169 -8.58 6.74 -4.58
C VAL A 169 -9.66 7.16 -5.56
N TYR A 170 -10.69 7.81 -5.04
CA TYR A 170 -11.75 8.41 -5.83
C TYR A 170 -11.63 9.93 -5.78
N ILE A 171 -11.74 10.58 -6.95
CA ILE A 171 -11.76 12.04 -7.05
C ILE A 171 -12.95 12.45 -7.90
N GLN A 172 -13.91 13.10 -7.28
CA GLN A 172 -15.11 13.58 -7.95
C GLN A 172 -14.82 14.86 -8.72
N SER A 173 -15.32 14.93 -9.94
CA SER A 173 -15.26 16.11 -10.79
C SER A 173 -16.42 17.08 -10.49
N ILE A 174 -16.16 18.37 -10.66
CA ILE A 174 -17.12 19.46 -10.56
C ILE A 174 -17.11 20.21 -11.90
N PRO A 175 -17.95 19.81 -12.87
CA PRO A 175 -18.01 20.48 -14.16
C PRO A 175 -18.74 21.83 -14.06
N THR A 176 -18.20 22.83 -14.74
CA THR A 176 -18.84 24.14 -14.96
C THR A 176 -19.25 24.25 -16.42
N PHE A 177 -20.49 24.63 -16.67
CA PHE A 177 -21.03 24.80 -18.01
C PHE A 177 -21.23 26.28 -18.34
N ASP A 178 -21.14 26.63 -19.62
CA ASP A 178 -21.45 27.96 -20.11
C ASP A 178 -22.97 28.14 -20.36
N ILE A 179 -23.35 29.29 -20.93
CA ILE A 179 -24.77 29.61 -21.22
C ILE A 179 -25.38 28.75 -22.33
N LYS A 180 -24.56 28.08 -23.16
CA LYS A 180 -25.01 27.16 -24.21
C LYS A 180 -25.15 25.72 -23.65
N GLY A 181 -24.69 25.47 -22.43
CA GLY A 181 -24.61 24.13 -21.85
C GLY A 181 -23.33 23.37 -22.24
N GLU A 182 -22.35 24.06 -22.81
CA GLU A 182 -21.05 23.49 -23.16
C GLU A 182 -20.13 23.47 -21.93
N LEU A 183 -19.34 22.40 -21.80
CA LEU A 183 -18.39 22.26 -20.70
C LEU A 183 -17.33 23.36 -20.79
N LYS A 184 -17.20 24.19 -19.77
CA LYS A 184 -16.23 25.30 -19.75
C LYS A 184 -14.98 24.95 -18.97
N ALA A 185 -15.15 24.38 -17.78
CA ALA A 185 -14.08 24.06 -16.86
C ALA A 185 -14.45 22.85 -16.00
N VAL A 186 -13.44 22.19 -15.45
CA VAL A 186 -13.61 21.08 -14.52
C VAL A 186 -12.72 21.35 -13.33
N GLU A 187 -13.32 21.42 -12.14
CA GLU A 187 -12.61 21.38 -10.87
C GLU A 187 -12.76 19.99 -10.25
N TYR A 188 -12.01 19.71 -9.19
CA TYR A 188 -12.06 18.42 -8.50
C TYR A 188 -12.24 18.61 -7.01
N GLU A 189 -13.04 17.74 -6.41
CA GLU A 189 -13.13 17.64 -4.95
C GLU A 189 -11.83 17.11 -4.33
N SER A 190 -11.77 17.16 -3.00
CA SER A 190 -10.68 16.52 -2.28
C SER A 190 -10.72 15.00 -2.50
N PRO A 191 -9.57 14.35 -2.70
CA PRO A 191 -9.51 12.91 -2.94
C PRO A 191 -10.04 12.12 -1.73
N VAL A 192 -10.88 11.13 -2.00
CA VAL A 192 -11.38 10.17 -1.02
C VAL A 192 -10.56 8.90 -1.15
N ILE A 193 -9.83 8.55 -0.07
CA ILE A 193 -8.96 7.38 -0.05
C ILE A 193 -9.60 6.30 0.83
N THR A 194 -9.79 5.11 0.26
CA THR A 194 -10.39 3.96 0.93
C THR A 194 -9.56 2.70 0.71
N LYS A 195 -9.77 1.66 1.52
CA LYS A 195 -9.20 0.34 1.24
C LYS A 195 -10.02 -0.32 0.13
N ALA A 196 -9.35 -0.91 -0.86
CA ALA A 196 -10.02 -1.60 -1.94
C ALA A 196 -10.77 -2.85 -1.43
N GLU A 197 -11.94 -3.15 -2.00
CA GLU A 197 -12.74 -4.32 -1.60
C GLU A 197 -11.94 -5.62 -1.77
N GLY A 198 -11.74 -6.36 -0.68
CA GLY A 198 -10.88 -7.54 -0.63
C GLY A 198 -9.87 -7.51 0.53
N ALA A 199 -9.53 -6.31 1.02
CA ALA A 199 -8.77 -6.12 2.24
C ALA A 199 -9.63 -6.47 3.47
N LYS A 200 -9.72 -7.77 3.81
CA LYS A 200 -10.38 -8.20 5.04
C LYS A 200 -9.73 -7.50 6.24
N ARG A 201 -10.54 -6.74 6.98
CA ARG A 201 -10.24 -6.26 8.34
C ARG A 201 -9.99 -7.42 9.28
#